data_AF-A0A4R8PPM2-F1
#
_entry.id   AF-A0A4R8PPM2-F1
#
_cell.length_a   1.000
_cell.length_b   1.000
_cell.length_c   1.000
_cell.angle_alpha   90.00
_cell.angle_beta   90.00
_cell.angle_gamma   90.00
#
_symmetry.space_group_name_H-M   'P 1'
#
loop_
_entity.id
_entity.type
_entity.pdbx_description
1 polymer ?
#
loop_
_entity_poly.entity_id
_entity_poly.type
_entity_poly.pdbx_seq_one_letter_code
_entity_poly.pdbx_strand_id
1 'polypeptide(L)'
;MSLSPRPENERHSISLEQSLQELQEKIQEHQKELASLQLNGGQPEHSAIGPGRGRFDVLKGAFEQVAGTPPFLPFSASVLPALLALRKTHQTIAESREYLNSQGASLEQAQRVLEREQANLNDQKLLQESLEKRIQSLKDEANSRMELTPEQAAKERLDELKQKQKHYDKETSRLLKALRKFIDDHLAAQLAAEDLGGPVVGDMMEIDSDQLVAGFNAQGRPMKPKSKPDEDKRQRRLEDVWGLPQQDEREGRGNVDEAAAAGREMRELTEQLLNQLVEAGGDSTAAYVKIPKETAAVRFLIRSKVAQFHPRDATRLKLIDFGRELDD
;
A
#
# COMPACT_ATOMS: atom_id res chain seq x y z
N MET A 1 -15.01 22.66 -56.50
CA MET A 1 -15.48 23.96 -57.01
C MET A 1 -14.58 25.04 -56.44
N SER A 2 -13.68 25.57 -57.27
CA SER A 2 -12.62 26.51 -56.90
C SER A 2 -13.13 27.96 -56.98
N LEU A 3 -13.38 28.57 -55.82
CA LEU A 3 -13.66 30.00 -55.71
C LEU A 3 -12.33 30.75 -55.79
N SER A 4 -12.13 31.52 -56.86
CA SER A 4 -10.99 32.41 -57.05
C SER A 4 -10.99 33.57 -56.04
N PRO A 5 -9.91 33.78 -55.25
CA PRO A 5 -9.71 35.02 -54.50
C PRO A 5 -8.40 35.66 -54.99
N ARG A 6 -8.44 36.42 -56.09
CA ARG A 6 -7.22 36.98 -56.69
C ARG A 6 -7.13 38.52 -56.80
N PRO A 7 -8.21 39.31 -57.01
CA PRO A 7 -8.04 40.76 -57.14
C PRO A 7 -7.83 41.51 -55.82
N GLU A 8 -8.32 40.99 -54.68
CA GLU A 8 -8.21 41.67 -53.38
C GLU A 8 -6.83 41.47 -52.72
N ASN A 9 -6.21 40.30 -52.90
CA ASN A 9 -4.87 40.02 -52.39
C ASN A 9 -3.80 40.86 -53.07
N GLU A 10 -3.93 41.12 -54.38
CA GLU A 10 -3.00 41.97 -55.15
C GLU A 10 -3.12 43.45 -54.76
N ARG A 11 -4.34 43.95 -54.53
CA ARG A 11 -4.54 45.32 -54.02
C ARG A 11 -3.98 45.48 -52.60
N HIS A 12 -4.22 44.48 -51.76
CA HIS A 12 -3.69 44.45 -50.40
C HIS A 12 -2.14 44.43 -50.39
N SER A 13 -1.49 43.64 -51.24
CA SER A 13 -0.02 43.61 -51.31
C SER A 13 0.57 44.95 -51.78
N ILE A 14 -0.05 45.61 -52.76
CA ILE A 14 0.39 46.94 -53.21
C ILE A 14 0.24 47.97 -52.09
N SER A 15 -0.86 47.96 -51.35
CA SER A 15 -1.05 48.88 -50.21
C SER A 15 -0.12 48.57 -49.04
N LEU A 16 0.30 47.31 -48.85
CA LEU A 16 1.35 46.94 -47.89
C LEU A 16 2.71 47.52 -48.28
N GLU A 17 3.10 47.36 -49.55
CA GLU A 17 4.37 47.86 -50.06
C GLU A 17 4.46 49.39 -49.94
N GLN A 18 3.38 50.11 -50.28
CA GLN A 18 3.28 51.55 -50.11
C GLN A 18 3.39 51.97 -48.64
N SER A 19 2.70 51.28 -47.73
CA SER A 19 2.78 51.56 -46.29
C SER A 19 4.17 51.26 -45.71
N LEU A 20 4.88 50.25 -46.25
CA LEU A 20 6.25 49.94 -45.85
C LEU A 20 7.25 50.99 -46.33
N GLN A 21 7.11 51.46 -47.57
CA GLN A 21 7.96 52.52 -48.11
C GLN A 21 7.78 53.81 -47.32
N GLU A 22 6.55 54.23 -47.05
CA GLU A 22 6.27 55.42 -46.23
C GLU A 22 6.90 55.33 -44.84
N LEU A 23 6.76 54.19 -44.15
CA LEU A 23 7.39 53.99 -42.84
C LEU A 23 8.92 54.02 -42.92
N GLN A 24 9.52 53.42 -43.96
CA GLN A 24 10.96 53.43 -44.14
C GLN A 24 11.49 54.85 -44.41
N GLU A 25 10.79 55.62 -45.25
CA GLU A 25 11.13 57.02 -45.51
C GLU A 25 11.03 57.85 -44.23
N LYS A 26 9.95 57.71 -43.46
CA LYS A 26 9.78 58.40 -42.17
C LYS A 26 10.85 58.04 -41.14
N ILE A 27 11.22 56.75 -41.05
CA ILE A 27 12.32 56.31 -40.18
C ILE A 27 13.64 56.95 -40.61
N GLN A 28 13.92 56.99 -41.92
CA GLN A 28 15.14 57.61 -42.44
C GLN A 28 15.17 59.12 -42.22
N GLU A 29 14.04 59.82 -42.40
CA GLU A 29 13.90 61.25 -42.10
C GLU A 29 14.22 61.52 -40.63
N HIS A 30 13.57 60.81 -39.70
CA HIS A 30 13.83 60.98 -38.27
C HIS A 30 15.25 60.56 -37.87
N GLN A 31 15.83 59.54 -38.51
CA GLN A 31 17.24 59.19 -38.28
C GLN A 31 18.19 60.28 -38.76
N LYS A 32 17.92 60.93 -39.89
CA LYS A 32 18.70 62.07 -40.39
C LYS A 32 18.54 63.30 -39.48
N GLU A 33 17.33 63.57 -38.99
CA GLU A 33 17.07 64.62 -38.00
C GLU A 33 17.78 64.35 -36.68
N LEU A 34 17.75 63.12 -36.18
CA LEU A 34 18.52 62.74 -35.00
C LEU A 34 20.02 62.89 -35.22
N ALA A 35 20.54 62.48 -36.38
CA ALA A 35 21.95 62.64 -36.71
C ALA A 35 22.36 64.12 -36.81
N SER A 36 21.52 64.97 -37.40
CA SER A 36 21.79 66.41 -37.48
C SER A 36 21.70 67.10 -36.12
N LEU A 37 20.76 66.69 -35.26
CA LEU A 37 20.68 67.17 -33.87
C LEU A 37 21.85 66.67 -33.01
N GLN A 38 22.36 65.47 -33.25
CA GLN A 38 23.56 64.95 -32.58
C GLN A 38 24.83 65.67 -33.03
N LEU A 39 24.94 66.03 -34.31
CA LEU A 39 26.06 66.81 -34.85
C LEU A 39 26.02 68.28 -34.39
N ASN A 40 24.83 68.89 -34.36
CA ASN A 40 24.65 70.27 -33.93
C ASN A 40 24.60 70.42 -32.40
N GLY A 41 24.23 69.36 -31.68
CA GLY A 41 24.13 69.30 -30.22
C GLY A 41 25.45 68.92 -29.51
N GLY A 42 26.57 68.92 -30.23
CA GLY A 42 27.90 68.57 -29.73
C GLY A 42 28.54 69.57 -28.74
N GLN A 43 27.77 70.38 -28.02
CA GLN A 43 28.26 71.15 -26.88
C GLN A 43 27.44 70.83 -25.62
N PRO A 44 28.03 70.16 -24.61
CA PRO A 44 27.48 70.19 -23.28
C PRO A 44 27.82 71.55 -22.67
N GLU A 45 26.88 72.48 -22.70
CA GLU A 45 26.86 73.58 -21.73
C GLU A 45 26.67 72.95 -20.35
N HIS A 46 27.79 72.61 -19.72
CA HIS A 46 27.87 72.32 -18.31
C HIS A 46 27.48 73.59 -17.53
N SER A 47 26.19 73.72 -17.24
CA SER A 47 25.72 74.55 -16.14
C SER A 47 25.03 73.67 -15.09
N ALA A 48 25.88 73.14 -14.22
CA ALA A 48 25.66 72.83 -12.81
C ALA A 48 24.21 72.86 -12.28
N ILE A 49 23.55 71.70 -12.22
CA ILE A 49 22.55 71.42 -11.17
C ILE A 49 22.72 69.96 -10.74
N GLY A 50 22.98 69.74 -9.45
CA GLY A 50 23.19 68.43 -8.85
C GLY A 50 22.02 67.45 -9.00
N PRO A 51 22.12 66.25 -8.40
CA PRO A 51 21.12 65.22 -8.54
C PRO A 51 19.85 65.64 -7.77
N GLY A 52 18.76 66.02 -8.45
CA GLY A 52 17.49 66.12 -7.70
C GLY A 52 16.25 66.74 -8.33
N ARG A 53 16.32 67.73 -9.21
CA ARG A 53 15.06 68.38 -9.73
C ARG A 53 15.14 68.96 -11.13
N GLY A 54 16.16 69.77 -11.44
CA GLY A 54 16.24 70.46 -12.74
C GLY A 54 16.25 69.54 -13.97
N ARG A 55 16.86 68.34 -13.87
CA ARG A 55 16.82 67.33 -14.96
C ARG A 55 15.42 66.76 -15.17
N PHE A 56 14.64 66.59 -14.11
CA PHE A 56 13.26 66.13 -14.20
C PHE A 56 12.35 67.23 -14.76
N ASP A 57 12.62 68.50 -14.46
CA ASP A 57 11.87 69.64 -15.02
C ASP A 57 12.12 69.80 -16.53
N VAL A 58 13.37 69.62 -16.98
CA VAL A 58 13.72 69.60 -18.41
C VAL A 58 13.09 68.40 -19.12
N LEU A 59 13.14 67.20 -18.52
CA LEU A 59 12.48 66.01 -19.08
C LEU A 59 10.96 66.19 -19.12
N LYS A 60 10.36 66.74 -18.08
CA LYS A 60 8.92 67.01 -18.01
C LYS A 60 8.49 67.99 -19.10
N GLY A 61 9.22 69.10 -19.26
CA GLY A 61 8.98 70.05 -20.35
C GLY A 61 9.12 69.41 -21.74
N ALA A 62 10.10 68.54 -21.93
CA ALA A 62 10.26 67.80 -23.18
C ALA A 62 9.11 66.80 -23.42
N PHE A 63 8.66 66.06 -22.40
CA PHE A 63 7.51 65.17 -22.53
C PHE A 63 6.20 65.92 -22.78
N GLU A 64 5.99 67.08 -22.17
CA GLU A 64 4.83 67.94 -22.43
C GLU A 64 4.85 68.49 -23.87
N GLN A 65 6.03 68.85 -24.39
CA GLN A 65 6.21 69.26 -25.80
C GLN A 65 5.95 68.10 -26.78
N VAL A 66 6.45 66.90 -26.47
CA VAL A 66 6.20 65.70 -27.29
C VAL A 66 4.71 65.31 -27.24
N ALA A 67 4.06 65.40 -26.08
CA ALA A 67 2.64 65.12 -25.93
C ALA A 67 1.75 66.13 -26.68
N GLY A 68 2.22 67.37 -26.84
CA GLY A 68 1.54 68.40 -27.66
C GLY A 68 1.77 68.27 -29.16
N THR A 69 2.72 67.43 -29.60
CA THR A 69 3.00 67.19 -31.02
C THR A 69 2.00 66.17 -31.57
N PRO A 70 1.33 66.43 -32.71
CA PRO A 70 0.36 65.49 -33.26
C PRO A 70 1.05 64.16 -33.58
N PRO A 71 0.45 63.02 -33.20
CA PRO A 71 1.01 61.71 -33.50
C PRO A 71 1.02 61.48 -35.02
N PHE A 72 1.96 60.67 -35.48
CA PHE A 72 1.99 60.22 -36.87
C PHE A 72 0.68 59.50 -37.21
N LEU A 73 -0.02 60.01 -38.22
CA LEU A 73 -1.22 59.39 -38.79
C LEU A 73 -0.85 58.88 -40.19
N PRO A 74 -1.01 57.57 -40.45
CA PRO A 74 -0.74 57.03 -41.77
C PRO A 74 -1.78 57.55 -42.79
N PHE A 75 -1.46 57.48 -44.08
CA PHE A 75 -2.41 57.84 -45.14
C PHE A 75 -3.70 57.00 -45.08
N SER A 76 -4.80 57.54 -45.62
CA SER A 76 -6.15 56.97 -45.50
C SER A 76 -6.34 55.58 -46.12
N ALA A 77 -5.49 55.19 -47.07
CA ALA A 77 -5.48 53.86 -47.68
C ALA A 77 -4.45 52.89 -47.05
N SER A 78 -3.82 53.29 -45.94
CA SER A 78 -2.85 52.46 -45.24
C SER A 78 -3.51 51.28 -44.54
N VAL A 79 -2.89 50.10 -44.67
CA VAL A 79 -3.35 48.86 -44.04
C VAL A 79 -2.84 48.75 -42.59
N LEU A 80 -1.97 49.67 -42.14
CA LEU A 80 -1.33 49.63 -40.83
C LEU A 80 -2.31 49.57 -39.65
N PRO A 81 -3.38 50.39 -39.58
CA PRO A 81 -4.34 50.31 -38.48
C PRO A 81 -5.02 48.94 -38.42
N ALA A 82 -5.35 48.35 -39.57
CA ALA A 82 -5.97 47.04 -39.66
C ALA A 82 -5.02 45.91 -39.23
N LEU A 83 -3.76 45.94 -39.67
CA LEU A 83 -2.74 44.96 -39.25
C LEU A 83 -2.39 45.08 -37.78
N LEU A 84 -2.33 46.30 -37.25
CA LEU A 84 -2.07 46.52 -35.83
C LEU A 84 -3.24 46.01 -35.00
N ALA A 85 -4.48 46.31 -35.39
CA ALA A 85 -5.67 45.75 -34.76
C ALA A 85 -5.67 44.21 -34.82
N LEU A 86 -5.33 43.63 -35.98
CA LEU A 86 -5.24 42.17 -36.14
C LEU A 86 -4.15 41.56 -35.25
N ARG A 87 -2.94 42.15 -35.23
CA ARG A 87 -1.85 41.68 -34.38
C ARG A 87 -2.21 41.80 -32.90
N LYS A 88 -2.80 42.91 -32.49
CA LYS A 88 -3.19 43.15 -31.09
C LYS A 88 -4.31 42.22 -30.67
N THR A 89 -5.32 42.00 -31.50
CA THR A 89 -6.37 41.02 -31.21
C THR A 89 -5.84 39.60 -31.15
N HIS A 90 -4.92 39.21 -32.04
CA HIS A 90 -4.24 37.91 -31.93
C HIS A 90 -3.44 37.77 -30.64
N GLN A 91 -2.69 38.82 -30.27
CA GLN A 91 -1.93 38.86 -29.02
C GLN A 91 -2.85 38.72 -27.81
N THR A 92 -3.94 39.50 -27.73
CA THR A 92 -4.87 39.42 -26.60
C THR A 92 -5.61 38.10 -26.55
N ILE A 93 -5.94 37.49 -27.68
CA ILE A 93 -6.53 36.13 -27.73
C ILE A 93 -5.53 35.11 -27.20
N ALA A 94 -4.25 35.19 -27.58
CA ALA A 94 -3.22 34.28 -27.08
C ALA A 94 -3.02 34.44 -25.56
N GLU A 95 -2.83 35.67 -25.09
CA GLU A 95 -2.68 35.99 -23.66
C GLU A 95 -3.92 35.57 -22.85
N SER A 96 -5.13 35.78 -23.37
CA SER A 96 -6.38 35.37 -22.73
C SER A 96 -6.49 33.85 -22.62
N ARG A 97 -6.07 33.10 -23.65
CA ARG A 97 -6.03 31.62 -23.60
C ARG A 97 -5.05 31.11 -22.58
N GLU A 98 -3.85 31.67 -22.52
CA GLU A 98 -2.85 31.32 -21.50
C GLU A 98 -3.37 31.62 -20.09
N TYR A 99 -4.03 32.77 -19.91
CA TYR A 99 -4.68 33.12 -18.65
C TYR A 99 -5.78 32.13 -18.27
N LEU A 100 -6.69 31.79 -19.19
CA LEU A 100 -7.75 30.79 -18.96
C LEU A 100 -7.18 29.42 -18.59
N ASN A 101 -6.08 29.00 -19.22
CA ASN A 101 -5.42 27.73 -18.89
C ASN A 101 -4.85 27.77 -17.46
N SER A 102 -4.22 28.88 -17.06
CA SER A 102 -3.68 29.03 -15.69
C SER A 102 -4.80 29.09 -14.63
N GLN A 103 -5.91 29.77 -14.92
CA GLN A 103 -7.09 29.84 -14.06
C GLN A 103 -7.81 28.48 -13.97
N GLY A 104 -7.88 27.73 -15.08
CA GLY A 104 -8.50 26.40 -15.11
C GLY A 104 -7.84 25.45 -14.10
N ALA A 105 -6.51 25.43 -14.04
CA ALA A 105 -5.79 24.61 -13.06
C ALA A 105 -6.09 25.00 -11.59
N SER A 106 -6.17 26.30 -11.31
CA SER A 106 -6.53 26.82 -9.98
C SER A 106 -7.97 26.44 -9.59
N LEU A 107 -8.90 26.54 -10.54
CA LEU A 107 -10.31 26.19 -10.35
C LEU A 107 -10.46 24.69 -10.07
N GLU A 108 -9.81 23.83 -10.86
CA GLU A 108 -9.79 22.39 -10.62
C GLU A 108 -9.21 22.05 -9.25
N GLN A 109 -8.13 22.73 -8.83
CA GLN A 109 -7.57 22.53 -7.50
C GLN A 109 -8.56 22.95 -6.41
N ALA A 110 -9.22 24.10 -6.56
CA ALA A 110 -10.24 24.56 -5.61
C ALA A 110 -11.44 23.61 -5.53
N GLN A 111 -11.89 23.06 -6.66
CA GLN A 111 -12.95 22.04 -6.70
C GLN A 111 -12.54 20.77 -5.96
N ARG A 112 -11.33 20.26 -6.20
CA ARG A 112 -10.83 19.06 -5.48
C ARG A 112 -10.73 19.29 -3.98
N VAL A 113 -10.33 20.50 -3.55
CA VAL A 113 -10.32 20.85 -2.12
C VAL A 113 -11.74 20.87 -1.58
N LEU A 114 -12.69 21.48 -2.29
CA LEU A 114 -14.08 21.55 -1.88
C LEU A 114 -14.71 20.16 -1.73
N GLU A 115 -14.49 19.25 -2.68
CA GLU A 115 -14.97 17.87 -2.63
C GLU A 115 -14.41 17.10 -1.42
N ARG A 116 -13.12 17.27 -1.11
CA ARG A 116 -12.49 16.68 0.08
C ARG A 116 -13.10 17.22 1.36
N GLU A 117 -13.27 18.54 1.46
CA GLU A 117 -13.86 19.15 2.65
C GLU A 117 -15.34 18.74 2.83
N GLN A 118 -16.09 18.55 1.74
CA GLN A 118 -17.44 18.01 1.80
C GLN A 118 -17.45 16.55 2.29
N ALA A 119 -16.54 15.71 1.81
CA ALA A 119 -16.40 14.34 2.31
C ALA A 119 -16.04 14.32 3.80
N ASN A 120 -15.04 15.12 4.21
CA ASN A 120 -14.64 15.26 5.61
C ASN A 120 -15.81 15.71 6.50
N LEU A 121 -16.61 16.67 6.03
CA LEU A 121 -17.77 17.17 6.77
C LEU A 121 -18.85 16.09 6.92
N ASN A 122 -19.07 15.27 5.90
CA ASN A 122 -20.01 14.14 5.99
C ASN A 122 -19.52 13.08 6.97
N ASP A 123 -18.22 12.76 6.96
CA ASP A 123 -17.62 11.83 7.92
C ASP A 123 -17.74 12.36 9.35
N GLN A 124 -17.48 13.64 9.57
CA GLN A 124 -17.65 14.29 10.88
C GLN A 124 -19.10 14.22 11.37
N LYS A 125 -20.08 14.40 10.49
CA LYS A 125 -21.51 14.24 10.85
C LYS A 125 -21.83 12.81 11.25
N LEU A 126 -21.34 11.82 10.50
CA LEU A 126 -21.56 10.41 10.82
C LEU A 126 -20.90 10.04 12.15
N LEU A 127 -19.68 10.53 12.40
CA LEU A 127 -19.00 10.39 13.68
C LEU A 127 -19.81 11.04 14.81
N GLN A 128 -20.31 12.26 14.61
CA GLN A 128 -21.15 12.95 15.60
C GLN A 128 -22.40 12.12 15.91
N GLU A 129 -23.13 11.63 14.92
CA GLU A 129 -24.30 10.78 15.12
C GLU A 129 -23.95 9.50 15.89
N SER A 130 -22.81 8.86 15.56
CA SER A 130 -22.36 7.65 16.25
C SER A 130 -22.01 7.92 17.71
N LEU A 131 -21.38 9.07 18.00
CA LEU A 131 -21.02 9.50 19.35
C LEU A 131 -22.26 9.86 20.15
N GLU A 132 -23.22 10.58 19.56
CA GLU A 132 -24.50 10.90 20.19
C GLU A 132 -25.28 9.62 20.56
N LYS A 133 -25.35 8.64 19.64
CA LYS A 133 -25.94 7.32 19.93
C LYS A 133 -25.21 6.60 21.06
N ARG A 134 -23.87 6.64 21.08
CA ARG A 134 -23.08 6.03 22.16
C ARG A 134 -23.34 6.72 23.50
N ILE A 135 -23.37 8.05 23.53
CA ILE A 135 -23.68 8.83 24.74
C ILE A 135 -25.08 8.49 25.25
N GLN A 136 -26.08 8.37 24.37
CA GLN A 136 -27.43 7.94 24.74
C GLN A 136 -27.40 6.53 25.32
N SER A 137 -26.77 5.56 24.64
CA SER A 137 -26.67 4.19 25.16
C SER A 137 -26.00 4.10 26.53
N LEU A 138 -24.96 4.92 26.77
CA LEU A 138 -24.25 4.97 28.05
C LEU A 138 -25.09 5.63 29.14
N LYS A 139 -25.90 6.65 28.80
CA LYS A 139 -26.85 7.24 29.73
C LYS A 139 -27.95 6.26 30.09
N ASP A 140 -28.48 5.53 29.12
CA ASP A 140 -29.50 4.50 29.35
C ASP A 140 -28.94 3.33 30.18
N GLU A 141 -27.69 2.92 29.92
CA GLU A 141 -26.96 1.93 30.73
C GLU A 141 -26.72 2.46 32.16
N ALA A 142 -26.32 3.71 32.33
CA ALA A 142 -26.13 4.30 33.65
C ALA A 142 -27.45 4.41 34.45
N ASN A 143 -28.53 4.79 33.78
CA ASN A 143 -29.86 4.88 34.39
C ASN A 143 -30.39 3.50 34.79
N SER A 144 -30.28 2.50 33.90
CA SER A 144 -30.66 1.12 34.24
C SER A 144 -29.83 0.56 35.40
N ARG A 145 -28.52 0.83 35.43
CA ARG A 145 -27.65 0.48 36.58
C ARG A 145 -28.04 1.18 37.88
N MET A 146 -28.58 2.40 37.83
CA MET A 146 -29.11 3.08 39.02
C MET A 146 -30.43 2.47 39.51
N GLU A 147 -31.24 1.91 38.61
CA GLU A 147 -32.50 1.24 38.94
C GLU A 147 -32.30 -0.19 39.46
N LEU A 148 -31.17 -0.83 39.16
CA LEU A 148 -30.82 -2.18 39.61
C LEU A 148 -30.34 -2.19 41.07
N THR A 149 -30.91 -3.09 41.87
CA THR A 149 -30.40 -3.38 43.21
C THR A 149 -29.00 -4.02 43.13
N PRO A 150 -28.10 -3.82 44.12
CA PRO A 150 -26.74 -4.34 44.07
C PRO A 150 -26.67 -5.88 43.93
N GLU A 151 -27.68 -6.59 44.42
CA GLU A 151 -27.80 -8.04 44.27
C GLU A 151 -28.18 -8.47 42.84
N GLN A 152 -28.99 -7.68 42.14
CA GLN A 152 -29.35 -7.94 40.75
C GLN A 152 -28.17 -7.62 39.82
N ALA A 153 -27.43 -6.54 40.08
CA ALA A 153 -26.22 -6.21 39.33
C ALA A 153 -25.12 -7.28 39.47
N ALA A 154 -24.98 -7.88 40.65
CA ALA A 154 -24.04 -8.99 40.85
C ALA A 154 -24.45 -10.25 40.07
N LYS A 155 -25.75 -10.57 40.02
CA LYS A 155 -26.27 -11.70 39.23
C LYS A 155 -26.06 -11.49 37.73
N GLU A 156 -26.33 -10.29 37.23
CA GLU A 156 -26.12 -9.95 35.82
C GLU A 156 -24.65 -10.09 35.42
N ARG A 157 -23.71 -9.60 36.24
CA ARG A 157 -22.27 -9.81 36.00
C ARG A 157 -21.87 -11.28 35.99
N LEU A 158 -22.43 -12.08 36.89
CA LEU A 158 -22.17 -13.52 36.90
C LEU A 158 -22.71 -14.19 35.63
N ASP A 159 -23.86 -13.74 35.13
CA ASP A 159 -24.44 -14.29 33.92
C ASP A 159 -23.69 -13.83 32.66
N GLU A 160 -23.19 -12.59 32.61
CA GLU A 160 -22.25 -12.12 31.59
C GLU A 160 -20.96 -12.95 31.57
N LEU A 161 -20.35 -13.19 32.74
CA LEU A 161 -19.15 -14.03 32.84
C LEU A 161 -19.42 -15.46 32.39
N LYS A 162 -20.57 -16.04 32.76
CA LYS A 162 -20.98 -17.37 32.26
C LYS A 162 -21.21 -17.37 30.75
N GLN A 163 -21.77 -16.30 30.18
CA GLN A 163 -21.95 -16.20 28.73
C GLN A 163 -20.62 -16.10 28.00
N LYS A 164 -19.68 -15.30 28.52
CA LYS A 164 -18.30 -15.21 28.00
C LYS A 164 -17.58 -16.55 28.09
N GLN A 165 -17.68 -17.24 29.23
CA GLN A 165 -17.13 -18.58 29.39
C GLN A 165 -17.68 -19.55 28.33
N LYS A 166 -19.01 -19.61 28.17
CA LYS A 166 -19.66 -20.44 27.15
C LYS A 166 -19.23 -20.08 25.72
N HIS A 167 -19.01 -18.80 25.46
CA HIS A 167 -18.52 -18.33 24.17
C HIS A 167 -17.10 -18.83 23.90
N TYR A 168 -16.18 -18.65 24.85
CA TYR A 168 -14.81 -19.15 24.73
C TYR A 168 -14.75 -20.68 24.67
N ASP A 169 -15.59 -21.41 25.41
CA ASP A 169 -15.69 -22.88 25.32
C ASP A 169 -16.15 -23.33 23.90
N LYS A 170 -17.06 -22.56 23.28
CA LYS A 170 -17.51 -22.82 21.91
C LYS A 170 -16.42 -22.52 20.88
N GLU A 171 -15.68 -21.43 21.06
CA GLU A 171 -14.59 -21.07 20.15
C GLU A 171 -13.41 -22.03 20.27
N THR A 172 -13.00 -22.39 21.48
CA THR A 172 -11.94 -23.37 21.74
C THR A 172 -12.32 -24.73 21.16
N SER A 173 -13.54 -25.22 21.36
CA SER A 173 -13.98 -26.48 20.76
C SER A 173 -14.05 -26.43 19.22
N ARG A 174 -14.38 -25.28 18.63
CA ARG A 174 -14.32 -25.07 17.18
C ARG A 174 -12.88 -25.08 16.67
N LEU A 175 -11.98 -24.39 17.36
CA LEU A 175 -10.57 -24.32 17.02
C LEU A 175 -9.89 -25.69 17.14
N LEU A 176 -10.12 -26.42 18.23
CA LEU A 176 -9.58 -27.78 18.42
C LEU A 176 -10.09 -28.75 17.34
N LYS A 177 -11.36 -28.63 16.92
CA LYS A 177 -11.88 -29.42 15.80
C LYS A 177 -11.19 -29.06 14.48
N ALA A 178 -10.97 -27.77 14.22
CA ALA A 178 -10.26 -27.32 13.02
C ALA A 178 -8.80 -27.78 13.01
N LEU A 179 -8.11 -27.70 14.16
CA LEU A 179 -6.74 -28.18 14.34
C LEU A 179 -6.67 -29.70 14.10
N ARG A 180 -7.60 -30.47 14.69
CA ARG A 180 -7.65 -31.92 14.47
C ARG A 180 -7.83 -32.28 13.00
N LYS A 181 -8.70 -31.57 12.27
CA LYS A 181 -8.87 -31.76 10.82
C LYS A 181 -7.61 -31.41 10.05
N PHE A 182 -6.99 -30.26 10.35
CA PHE A 182 -5.74 -29.86 9.72
C PHE A 182 -4.61 -30.88 9.93
N ILE A 183 -4.52 -31.47 11.13
CA ILE A 183 -3.55 -32.52 11.41
C ILE A 183 -3.82 -33.76 10.54
N ASP A 184 -5.07 -34.23 10.43
CA ASP A 184 -5.37 -35.42 9.63
C ASP A 184 -5.22 -35.18 8.13
N ASP A 185 -5.71 -34.04 7.63
CA ASP A 185 -5.84 -33.78 6.20
C ASP A 185 -4.49 -33.38 5.57
N HIS A 186 -3.63 -32.68 6.32
CA HIS A 186 -2.40 -32.09 5.78
C HIS A 186 -1.14 -32.54 6.53
N LEU A 187 -1.16 -32.50 7.86
CA LEU A 187 0.07 -32.67 8.64
C LEU A 187 0.48 -34.14 8.77
N ALA A 188 -0.47 -35.06 8.87
CA ALA A 188 -0.26 -36.48 9.11
C ALA A 188 0.60 -37.14 8.02
N ALA A 189 0.25 -36.92 6.75
CA ALA A 189 1.01 -37.45 5.62
C ALA A 189 2.42 -36.84 5.52
N GLN A 190 2.55 -35.54 5.82
CA GLN A 190 3.85 -34.86 5.79
C GLN A 190 4.77 -35.32 6.93
N LEU A 191 4.22 -35.52 8.14
CA LEU A 191 4.97 -36.03 9.28
C LEU A 191 5.44 -37.47 9.05
N ALA A 192 4.57 -38.32 8.51
CA ALA A 192 4.94 -39.69 8.14
C ALA A 192 6.06 -39.71 7.10
N ALA A 193 6.02 -38.81 6.10
CA ALA A 193 7.10 -38.68 5.14
C ALA A 193 8.43 -38.31 5.81
N GLU A 194 8.43 -37.36 6.74
CA GLU A 194 9.64 -36.94 7.48
C GLU A 194 10.21 -38.08 8.35
N ASP A 195 9.35 -38.84 9.05
CA ASP A 195 9.80 -40.01 9.85
C ASP A 195 10.39 -41.12 8.96
N LEU A 196 9.94 -41.25 7.72
CA LEU A 196 10.49 -42.16 6.71
C LEU A 196 11.75 -41.60 6.01
N GLY A 197 12.27 -40.44 6.44
CA GLY A 197 13.46 -39.79 5.86
C GLY A 197 13.19 -39.00 4.58
N GLY A 198 11.92 -38.63 4.37
CA GLY A 198 11.44 -37.80 3.28
C GLY A 198 11.62 -36.30 3.48
N PRO A 199 10.99 -35.47 2.63
CA PRO A 199 11.10 -34.02 2.72
C PRO A 199 10.56 -33.54 4.06
N VAL A 200 11.16 -32.48 4.58
CA VAL A 200 10.76 -31.85 5.84
C VAL A 200 9.35 -31.27 5.72
N VAL A 201 8.53 -31.40 6.77
CA VAL A 201 7.15 -30.89 6.78
C VAL A 201 7.11 -29.42 6.35
N GLY A 202 6.40 -29.09 5.27
CA GLY A 202 6.30 -27.73 4.71
C GLY A 202 7.21 -27.40 3.51
N ASP A 203 8.16 -28.26 3.15
CA ASP A 203 8.98 -28.07 1.93
C ASP A 203 8.26 -28.51 0.64
N MET A 204 7.32 -29.46 0.76
CA MET A 204 6.45 -29.89 -0.33
C MET A 204 4.97 -29.69 0.07
N MET A 205 4.17 -29.11 -0.84
CA MET A 205 2.78 -28.73 -0.52
C MET A 205 1.86 -29.93 -0.36
N GLU A 206 2.05 -30.99 -1.15
CA GLU A 206 1.19 -32.19 -1.14
C GLU A 206 2.06 -33.43 -1.37
N ILE A 207 1.98 -34.41 -0.46
CA ILE A 207 2.65 -35.71 -0.57
C ILE A 207 1.57 -36.75 -0.78
N ASP A 208 1.54 -37.34 -1.98
CA ASP A 208 0.59 -38.40 -2.29
C ASP A 208 0.94 -39.69 -1.54
N SER A 209 -0.09 -40.44 -1.18
CA SER A 209 0.02 -41.76 -0.58
C SER A 209 0.98 -42.68 -1.37
N ASP A 210 0.97 -42.63 -2.70
CA ASP A 210 1.87 -43.41 -3.56
C ASP A 210 3.36 -43.05 -3.41
N GLN A 211 3.69 -41.81 -3.01
CA GLN A 211 5.07 -41.34 -2.81
C GLN A 211 5.65 -41.82 -1.47
N LEU A 212 4.81 -41.99 -0.45
CA LEU A 212 5.19 -42.58 0.84
C LEU A 212 5.66 -44.04 0.65
N VAL A 213 4.94 -44.81 -0.18
CA VAL A 213 5.23 -46.23 -0.47
C VAL A 213 6.55 -46.41 -1.21
N ALA A 214 6.87 -45.52 -2.16
CA ALA A 214 8.10 -45.61 -2.93
C ALA A 214 9.36 -45.34 -2.06
N GLY A 215 9.17 -44.69 -0.91
CA GLY A 215 10.23 -44.27 0.00
C GLY A 215 11.06 -43.13 -0.57
N PHE A 216 11.72 -42.41 0.34
CA PHE A 216 12.56 -41.28 -0.02
C PHE A 216 14.04 -41.64 0.07
N ASN A 217 14.85 -41.02 -0.78
CA ASN A 217 16.30 -41.12 -0.65
C ASN A 217 16.80 -40.19 0.48
N ALA A 218 18.06 -40.36 0.91
CA ALA A 218 18.68 -39.50 1.93
C ALA A 218 18.78 -38.00 1.56
N GLN A 219 18.33 -37.61 0.36
CA GLN A 219 18.23 -36.23 -0.12
C GLN A 219 16.77 -35.75 -0.23
N GLY A 220 15.80 -36.48 0.34
CA GLY A 220 14.37 -36.10 0.38
C GLY A 220 13.62 -36.19 -0.94
N ARG A 221 14.19 -36.82 -1.98
CA ARG A 221 13.53 -36.99 -3.29
C ARG A 221 12.78 -38.33 -3.35
N PRO A 222 11.56 -38.37 -3.91
CA PRO A 222 10.79 -39.61 -4.04
C PRO A 222 11.53 -40.57 -4.97
N MET A 223 11.74 -41.82 -4.53
CA MET A 223 12.29 -42.85 -5.40
C MET A 223 11.26 -43.23 -6.47
N LYS A 224 11.69 -43.44 -7.71
CA LYS A 224 10.78 -43.98 -8.74
C LYS A 224 10.38 -45.41 -8.33
N PRO A 225 9.09 -45.80 -8.44
CA PRO A 225 8.67 -47.15 -8.14
C PRO A 225 9.38 -48.11 -9.09
N LYS A 226 10.43 -48.79 -8.61
CA LYS A 226 10.99 -49.93 -9.34
C LYS A 226 10.04 -51.09 -9.09
N SER A 227 9.65 -51.78 -10.16
CA SER A 227 8.64 -52.86 -10.17
C SER A 227 9.02 -54.12 -9.37
N LYS A 228 10.02 -54.07 -8.48
CA LYS A 228 10.38 -55.10 -7.51
C LYS A 228 11.11 -54.42 -6.34
N PRO A 229 10.60 -54.46 -5.10
CA PRO A 229 11.45 -54.20 -3.95
C PRO A 229 12.49 -55.34 -3.89
N ASP A 230 13.75 -54.99 -4.04
CA ASP A 230 14.87 -55.88 -3.77
C ASP A 230 14.98 -55.98 -2.24
N GLU A 231 14.30 -57.00 -1.68
CA GLU A 231 14.24 -57.30 -0.24
C GLU A 231 15.63 -57.52 0.39
N ASP A 232 16.68 -57.72 -0.41
CA ASP A 232 18.01 -58.09 0.07
C ASP A 232 18.83 -56.93 0.70
N LYS A 233 18.34 -55.68 0.66
CA LYS A 233 19.07 -54.52 1.24
C LYS A 233 18.36 -53.81 2.38
N ARG A 234 17.10 -54.15 2.65
CA ARG A 234 16.37 -53.66 3.81
C ARG A 234 16.31 -54.83 4.79
N GLN A 235 16.95 -54.69 5.95
CA GLN A 235 16.86 -55.62 7.09
C GLN A 235 17.69 -56.93 7.05
N ARG A 236 19.02 -56.84 6.96
CA ARG A 236 19.91 -57.86 7.59
C ARG A 236 20.77 -57.34 8.74
N ARG A 237 20.50 -56.12 9.21
CA ARG A 237 21.21 -55.49 10.34
C ARG A 237 20.22 -54.56 11.03
N LEU A 238 19.26 -55.05 11.79
CA LEU A 238 19.38 -55.11 13.26
C LEU A 238 18.26 -55.96 13.90
N GLU A 239 17.48 -56.70 13.10
CA GLU A 239 16.29 -57.44 13.58
C GLU A 239 16.55 -58.93 13.87
N ASP A 240 17.64 -59.52 13.34
CA ASP A 240 18.06 -60.91 13.56
C ASP A 240 18.56 -61.22 14.99
N VAL A 241 18.40 -60.29 15.96
CA VAL A 241 18.81 -60.47 17.36
C VAL A 241 17.62 -60.67 18.31
N TRP A 242 16.38 -60.39 17.91
CA TRP A 242 15.20 -60.58 18.77
C TRP A 242 14.06 -61.27 18.02
N GLY A 243 14.14 -62.60 17.94
CA GLY A 243 13.16 -63.43 17.24
C GLY A 243 11.78 -63.49 17.91
N LEU A 244 10.73 -63.37 17.10
CA LEU A 244 9.39 -63.95 17.27
C LEU A 244 8.63 -63.89 15.92
N PRO A 245 7.64 -64.78 15.68
CA PRO A 245 7.31 -65.24 14.34
C PRO A 245 6.33 -64.34 13.59
N GLN A 246 6.58 -64.27 12.30
CA GLN A 246 5.90 -63.52 11.25
C GLN A 246 4.51 -64.09 10.94
N GLN A 247 3.51 -63.21 10.86
CA GLN A 247 2.22 -63.51 10.25
C GLN A 247 2.04 -62.51 9.11
N ASP A 248 2.29 -62.98 7.90
CA ASP A 248 1.99 -62.29 6.66
C ASP A 248 0.48 -62.07 6.54
N GLU A 249 0.02 -60.83 6.27
CA GLU A 249 -1.09 -60.54 5.36
C GLU A 249 -1.35 -59.02 5.19
N ARG A 250 -1.32 -58.58 3.92
CA ARG A 250 -2.01 -57.41 3.30
C ARG A 250 -1.21 -56.11 3.11
N GLU A 251 -0.47 -56.08 2.00
CA GLU A 251 0.26 -54.96 1.36
C GLU A 251 -0.62 -53.77 0.86
N GLY A 252 -1.83 -53.59 1.38
CA GLY A 252 -2.74 -52.50 0.96
C GLY A 252 -3.22 -51.58 2.09
N ARG A 253 -2.82 -51.81 3.34
CA ARG A 253 -3.27 -51.04 4.52
C ARG A 253 -2.18 -50.24 5.25
N GLY A 254 -0.90 -50.54 5.05
CA GLY A 254 0.19 -49.92 5.82
C GLY A 254 0.30 -48.39 5.69
N ASN A 255 -0.07 -47.83 4.54
CA ASN A 255 0.10 -46.40 4.24
C ASN A 255 -0.88 -45.48 4.98
N VAL A 256 -2.16 -45.87 5.03
CA VAL A 256 -3.17 -45.16 5.84
C VAL A 256 -2.82 -45.29 7.32
N ASP A 257 -2.23 -46.42 7.72
CA ASP A 257 -1.90 -46.68 9.11
C ASP A 257 -0.68 -45.87 9.61
N GLU A 258 0.34 -45.62 8.78
CA GLU A 258 1.51 -44.79 9.14
C GLU A 258 1.17 -43.30 9.22
N ALA A 259 0.47 -42.75 8.22
CA ALA A 259 -0.02 -41.37 8.29
C ALA A 259 -0.97 -41.18 9.49
N ALA A 260 -1.89 -42.12 9.71
CA ALA A 260 -2.78 -42.07 10.87
C ALA A 260 -2.04 -42.25 12.20
N ALA A 261 -0.93 -43.00 12.25
CA ALA A 261 -0.08 -43.12 13.44
C ALA A 261 0.61 -41.79 13.76
N ALA A 262 1.25 -41.15 12.76
CA ALA A 262 1.90 -39.85 12.93
C ALA A 262 0.90 -38.74 13.31
N GLY A 263 -0.29 -38.74 12.71
CA GLY A 263 -1.37 -37.81 13.07
C GLY A 263 -1.89 -38.03 14.49
N ARG A 264 -2.02 -39.28 14.95
CA ARG A 264 -2.40 -39.63 16.33
C ARG A 264 -1.33 -39.17 17.33
N GLU A 265 -0.07 -39.42 17.03
CA GLU A 265 1.04 -39.00 17.88
C GLU A 265 1.08 -37.47 18.04
N MET A 266 0.97 -36.73 16.94
CA MET A 266 0.94 -35.27 16.98
C MET A 266 -0.22 -34.75 17.84
N ARG A 267 -1.40 -35.36 17.74
CA ARG A 267 -2.57 -35.00 18.56
C ARG A 267 -2.32 -35.26 20.03
N GLU A 268 -1.88 -36.48 20.36
CA GLU A 268 -1.63 -36.88 21.74
C GLU A 268 -0.58 -35.97 22.38
N LEU A 269 0.49 -35.66 21.66
CA LEU A 269 1.53 -34.77 22.14
C LEU A 269 1.02 -33.33 22.31
N THR A 270 0.23 -32.79 21.38
CA THR A 270 -0.38 -31.46 21.56
C THR A 270 -1.37 -31.42 22.73
N GLU A 271 -2.13 -32.48 22.96
CA GLU A 271 -3.06 -32.59 24.09
C GLU A 271 -2.32 -32.66 25.42
N GLN A 272 -1.27 -33.49 25.50
CA GLN A 272 -0.40 -33.57 26.68
C GLN A 272 0.24 -32.21 27.00
N LEU A 273 0.74 -31.50 25.98
CA LEU A 273 1.34 -30.18 26.16
C LEU A 273 0.33 -29.12 26.63
N LEU A 274 -0.89 -29.12 26.07
CA LEU A 274 -1.95 -28.19 26.46
C LEU A 274 -2.43 -28.48 27.90
N ASN A 275 -2.66 -29.75 28.23
CA ASN A 275 -3.08 -30.14 29.58
C ASN A 275 -2.00 -29.80 30.62
N GLN A 276 -0.72 -30.08 30.30
CA GLN A 276 0.39 -29.75 31.19
C GLN A 276 0.54 -28.23 31.39
N LEU A 277 0.27 -27.41 30.37
CA LEU A 277 0.29 -25.96 30.49
C LEU A 277 -0.82 -25.45 31.42
N VAL A 278 -2.03 -26.02 31.30
CA VAL A 278 -3.17 -25.67 32.16
C VAL A 278 -2.91 -26.11 33.60
N GLU A 279 -2.39 -27.32 33.81
CA GLU A 279 -2.03 -27.85 35.15
C GLU A 279 -0.91 -27.03 35.81
N ALA A 280 0.03 -26.52 35.02
CA ALA A 280 1.12 -25.70 35.53
C ALA A 280 0.69 -24.30 35.98
N GLY A 281 -0.49 -23.80 35.57
CA GLY A 281 -1.08 -22.56 36.11
C GLY A 281 -0.18 -21.30 36.03
N GLY A 282 0.78 -21.26 35.11
CA GLY A 282 1.75 -20.16 34.95
C GLY A 282 3.16 -20.45 35.48
N ASP A 283 3.38 -21.59 36.14
CA ASP A 283 4.70 -22.05 36.58
C ASP A 283 5.51 -22.62 35.42
N SER A 284 6.44 -21.79 34.91
CA SER A 284 7.26 -22.11 33.75
C SER A 284 8.12 -23.37 33.91
N THR A 285 8.42 -23.76 35.15
CA THR A 285 9.24 -24.93 35.51
C THR A 285 8.46 -26.24 35.57
N ALA A 286 7.13 -26.18 35.77
CA ALA A 286 6.26 -27.35 35.85
C ALA A 286 5.60 -27.70 34.49
N ALA A 287 5.66 -26.80 33.52
CA ALA A 287 5.04 -26.96 32.20
C ALA A 287 5.81 -27.86 31.20
N TYR A 288 6.74 -28.70 31.69
CA TYR A 288 7.54 -29.59 30.84
C TYR A 288 6.97 -31.00 30.78
N VAL A 289 6.76 -31.50 29.56
CA VAL A 289 6.39 -32.90 29.28
C VAL A 289 7.65 -33.69 28.94
N LYS A 290 7.75 -34.92 29.46
CA LYS A 290 8.84 -35.86 29.13
C LYS A 290 8.52 -36.58 27.84
N ILE A 291 9.44 -36.51 26.88
CA ILE A 291 9.35 -37.16 25.59
C ILE A 291 10.28 -38.38 25.58
N PRO A 292 9.76 -39.60 25.30
CA PRO A 292 10.55 -40.82 25.31
C PRO A 292 11.49 -40.96 24.11
N LYS A 293 11.12 -40.39 22.95
CA LYS A 293 11.89 -40.44 21.70
C LYS A 293 11.69 -39.16 20.89
N GLU A 294 12.73 -38.68 20.23
CA GLU A 294 12.61 -37.57 19.28
C GLU A 294 11.88 -38.03 18.01
N THR A 295 10.70 -37.47 17.76
CA THR A 295 9.84 -37.79 16.59
C THR A 295 9.65 -36.56 15.70
N ALA A 296 9.22 -36.75 14.44
CA ALA A 296 8.98 -35.63 13.52
C ALA A 296 8.00 -34.60 14.08
N ALA A 297 6.99 -35.02 14.86
CA ALA A 297 6.03 -34.13 15.52
C ALA A 297 6.71 -33.13 16.46
N VAL A 298 7.69 -33.59 17.24
CA VAL A 298 8.47 -32.77 18.17
C VAL A 298 9.33 -31.76 17.41
N ARG A 299 10.05 -32.21 16.38
CA ARG A 299 10.87 -31.34 15.53
C ARG A 299 10.02 -30.27 14.86
N PHE A 300 8.85 -30.66 14.36
CA PHE A 300 7.90 -29.75 13.72
C PHE A 300 7.44 -28.65 14.68
N LEU A 301 6.99 -29.00 15.90
CA LEU A 301 6.52 -28.03 16.90
C LEU A 301 7.59 -27.01 17.33
N ILE A 302 8.85 -27.44 17.37
CA ILE A 302 9.97 -26.56 17.72
C ILE A 302 10.29 -25.63 16.56
N ARG A 303 10.34 -26.17 15.33
CA ARG A 303 10.61 -25.39 14.12
C ARG A 303 9.49 -24.38 13.83
N SER A 304 8.24 -24.74 14.09
CA SER A 304 7.08 -23.86 14.00
C SER A 304 7.00 -22.85 15.15
N LYS A 305 7.95 -22.90 16.10
CA LYS A 305 8.03 -22.01 17.26
C LYS A 305 6.78 -22.06 18.13
N VAL A 306 6.18 -23.24 18.27
CA VAL A 306 5.03 -23.48 19.16
C VAL A 306 5.49 -24.12 20.47
N ALA A 307 6.62 -24.84 20.44
CA ALA A 307 7.22 -25.48 21.60
C ALA A 307 8.73 -25.23 21.70
N GLN A 308 9.30 -25.42 22.89
CA GLN A 308 10.73 -25.25 23.17
C GLN A 308 11.25 -26.38 24.05
N PHE A 309 12.46 -26.85 23.76
CA PHE A 309 13.17 -27.81 24.62
C PHE A 309 13.68 -27.15 25.89
N HIS A 310 13.82 -27.95 26.94
CA HIS A 310 14.50 -27.51 28.15
C HIS A 310 16.00 -27.26 27.85
N PRO A 311 16.59 -26.11 28.25
CA PRO A 311 17.96 -25.73 27.89
C PRO A 311 19.06 -26.73 28.31
N ARG A 312 18.76 -27.60 29.28
CA ARG A 312 19.68 -28.62 29.81
C ARG A 312 19.24 -30.06 29.56
N ASP A 313 18.01 -30.28 29.07
CA ASP A 313 17.44 -31.62 28.94
C ASP A 313 16.63 -31.73 27.64
N ALA A 314 17.20 -32.39 26.63
CA ALA A 314 16.56 -32.58 25.33
C ALA A 314 15.36 -33.55 25.38
N THR A 315 15.14 -34.23 26.51
CA THR A 315 13.97 -35.11 26.70
C THR A 315 12.75 -34.37 27.23
N ARG A 316 12.85 -33.07 27.49
CA ARG A 316 11.76 -32.26 28.04
C ARG A 316 11.34 -31.16 27.08
N LEU A 317 10.05 -31.12 26.78
CA LEU A 317 9.44 -30.13 25.89
C LEU A 317 8.38 -29.33 26.63
N LYS A 318 8.34 -28.02 26.39
CA LYS A 318 7.33 -27.12 26.91
C LYS A 318 6.64 -26.38 25.77
N LEU A 319 5.34 -26.14 25.90
CA LEU A 319 4.58 -25.27 24.99
C LEU A 319 4.81 -23.80 25.34
N ILE A 320 4.96 -22.95 24.32
CA ILE A 320 5.08 -21.50 24.52
C ILE A 320 3.72 -21.00 25.00
N ASP A 321 3.72 -20.32 26.14
CA ASP A 321 2.51 -19.76 26.73
C ASP A 321 2.09 -18.52 25.95
N PHE A 322 1.08 -18.68 25.09
CA PHE A 322 0.46 -17.59 24.32
C PHE A 322 -0.64 -16.86 25.09
N GLY A 323 -1.06 -17.37 26.26
CA GLY A 323 -2.15 -16.80 27.05
C GLY A 323 -1.69 -15.83 28.13
N ARG A 324 -0.39 -15.82 28.45
CA ARG A 324 0.19 -14.91 29.46
C ARG A 324 0.46 -13.53 28.88
N GLU A 325 -0.52 -12.64 29.00
CA GLU A 325 -0.32 -11.20 28.83
C GLU A 325 0.29 -10.60 30.11
N LEU A 326 1.04 -9.49 30.00
CA LEU A 326 1.77 -8.90 31.13
C LEU A 326 0.88 -8.09 32.10
N ASP A 327 -0.40 -7.89 31.77
CA ASP A 327 -1.32 -6.96 32.45
C ASP A 327 -2.56 -7.63 33.10
N ASP A 328 -2.64 -8.97 33.14
CA ASP A 328 -3.63 -9.72 33.94
C ASP A 328 -2.99 -10.36 35.19
#